data_AF-A0A4Y7MN09-F1
#
_entry.id   AF-A0A4Y7MN09-F1
#
_cell.length_a   1.000
_cell.length_b   1.000
_cell.length_c   1.000
_cell.angle_alpha   90.00
_cell.angle_beta   90.00
_cell.angle_gamma   90.00
#
_symmetry.space_group_name_H-M   'P 1'
#
loop_
_entity.id
_entity.type
_entity.pdbx_description
1 polymer ?
#
loop_
_entity_poly.entity_id
_entity_poly.type
_entity_poly.pdbx_seq_one_letter_code
_entity_poly.pdbx_strand_id
1 'polypeptide(L)'
;MFAIKNVILTSLRLSSCSKSTKNLAGFFSNKFVSSIVPNFFSTSVPHSLLRQLPSISTNTSILSSVSSLVPSLFLKKSFPCLEQTRSVTKWSLNKGKRKTVKAVVARFYRLSWGAWIRPMVGRNKRHWSKTAKRKIRSEKHVFCNSTQSTLLDKMVTKYWRKRRFYVDDVYEPYHQREEYSSSAVKPH
;
A
#
# COMPACT_ATOMS: atom_id res chain seq x y z
N MET A 1 74.62 1.85 -0.04
CA MET A 1 74.96 2.11 -1.45
C MET A 1 74.33 1.01 -2.30
N PHE A 2 73.17 1.26 -2.94
CA PHE A 2 72.75 0.54 -4.15
C PHE A 2 71.79 1.44 -4.94
N ALA A 3 71.86 1.32 -6.26
CA ALA A 3 71.73 2.38 -7.23
C ALA A 3 70.30 2.84 -7.57
N ILE A 4 70.21 4.10 -7.95
CA ILE A 4 69.12 4.71 -8.72
C ILE A 4 69.38 4.45 -10.21
N LYS A 5 68.34 4.11 -10.99
CA LYS A 5 68.06 4.68 -12.33
C LYS A 5 66.75 4.14 -12.96
N ASN A 6 65.74 4.98 -12.83
CA ASN A 6 64.64 5.37 -13.72
C ASN A 6 64.39 4.67 -15.08
N VAL A 7 63.09 4.35 -15.27
CA VAL A 7 62.16 4.78 -16.35
C VAL A 7 62.48 4.44 -17.81
N ILE A 8 61.59 3.66 -18.46
CA ILE A 8 61.06 3.93 -19.82
C ILE A 8 59.59 3.49 -19.92
N LEU A 9 58.75 4.41 -20.39
CA LEU A 9 57.34 4.27 -20.80
C LEU A 9 57.26 3.58 -22.17
N THR A 10 56.36 2.62 -22.39
CA THR A 10 55.81 2.33 -23.74
C THR A 10 54.38 1.82 -23.68
N SER A 11 53.63 2.22 -24.70
CA SER A 11 52.18 2.36 -24.77
C SER A 11 51.49 1.30 -25.63
N LEU A 12 50.21 1.05 -25.31
CA LEU A 12 49.08 0.69 -26.18
C LEU A 12 49.20 -0.56 -27.09
N ARG A 13 48.25 -1.50 -26.94
CA ARG A 13 47.38 -1.92 -28.06
C ARG A 13 46.03 -2.46 -27.56
N LEU A 14 44.97 -1.89 -28.14
CA LEU A 14 43.59 -2.37 -28.06
C LEU A 14 43.48 -3.72 -28.79
N SER A 15 42.72 -4.66 -28.22
CA SER A 15 42.14 -5.78 -28.97
C SER A 15 40.62 -5.72 -28.90
N SER A 16 40.02 -5.57 -30.07
CA SER A 16 38.59 -5.52 -30.33
C SER A 16 38.01 -6.93 -30.34
N CYS A 17 37.14 -7.23 -29.36
CA CYS A 17 36.31 -8.43 -29.33
C CYS A 17 34.98 -8.14 -30.03
N SER A 18 34.83 -8.66 -31.25
CA SER A 18 33.59 -8.66 -32.02
C SER A 18 32.62 -9.69 -31.44
N LYS A 19 31.40 -9.26 -31.06
CA LYS A 19 30.27 -10.15 -30.81
C LYS A 19 29.11 -9.81 -31.74
N SER A 20 28.94 -10.70 -32.71
CA SER A 20 27.87 -10.82 -33.68
C SER A 20 26.48 -10.73 -33.05
N THR A 21 25.70 -9.72 -33.43
CA THR A 21 24.26 -9.63 -33.17
C THR A 21 23.50 -10.36 -34.29
N LYS A 22 22.81 -11.45 -33.94
CA LYS A 22 21.84 -12.08 -34.86
C LYS A 22 20.50 -11.36 -34.72
N ASN A 23 20.10 -10.64 -35.76
CA ASN A 23 18.74 -10.17 -35.93
C ASN A 23 17.83 -11.36 -36.26
N LEU A 24 16.76 -11.54 -35.48
CA LEU A 24 15.59 -12.27 -35.93
C LEU A 24 14.38 -11.35 -35.76
N ALA A 25 13.91 -10.84 -36.90
CA ALA A 25 12.63 -10.16 -37.00
C ALA A 25 11.52 -11.19 -36.74
N GLY A 26 10.90 -11.12 -35.57
CA GLY A 26 9.71 -11.88 -35.21
C GLY A 26 8.47 -11.04 -35.44
N PHE A 27 7.83 -11.26 -36.58
CA PHE A 27 6.45 -10.85 -36.86
C PHE A 27 5.51 -11.44 -35.79
N PHE A 28 4.88 -10.58 -34.98
CA PHE A 28 3.66 -10.95 -34.28
C PHE A 28 2.66 -9.80 -34.36
N SER A 29 1.58 -10.05 -35.11
CA SER A 29 0.43 -9.16 -35.24
C SER A 29 -0.28 -9.03 -33.89
N ASN A 30 -0.39 -7.82 -33.37
CA ASN A 30 -1.32 -7.54 -32.28
C ASN A 30 -2.71 -7.35 -32.89
N LYS A 31 -3.54 -8.38 -32.77
CA LYS A 31 -4.98 -8.30 -33.03
C LYS A 31 -5.59 -7.33 -32.01
N PHE A 32 -5.98 -6.17 -32.51
CA PHE A 32 -6.73 -5.16 -31.79
C PHE A 32 -8.16 -5.68 -31.60
N VAL A 33 -8.51 -6.08 -30.38
CA VAL A 33 -9.91 -6.37 -30.02
C VAL A 33 -10.45 -5.15 -29.29
N SER A 34 -11.21 -4.34 -30.02
CA SER A 34 -12.00 -3.24 -29.50
C SER A 34 -13.26 -3.78 -28.81
N SER A 35 -13.33 -3.68 -27.48
CA SER A 35 -14.61 -3.83 -26.77
C SER A 35 -15.37 -2.51 -26.81
N ILE A 36 -16.47 -2.54 -27.56
CA ILE A 36 -17.50 -1.52 -27.74
C ILE A 36 -18.08 -1.12 -26.38
N VAL A 37 -18.09 0.19 -26.08
CA VAL A 37 -18.97 0.79 -25.05
C VAL A 37 -19.62 2.01 -25.69
N PRO A 38 -20.96 2.10 -25.78
CA PRO A 38 -21.60 3.27 -26.35
C PRO A 38 -21.66 4.42 -25.34
N ASN A 39 -21.13 5.57 -25.75
CA ASN A 39 -21.46 6.88 -25.20
C ASN A 39 -22.92 7.21 -25.51
N PHE A 40 -23.68 7.64 -24.50
CA PHE A 40 -24.87 8.45 -24.71
C PHE A 40 -24.64 9.81 -24.06
N PHE A 41 -24.26 10.78 -24.87
CA PHE A 41 -24.51 12.20 -24.59
C PHE A 41 -25.96 12.49 -24.99
N SER A 42 -26.70 13.22 -24.16
CA SER A 42 -27.54 14.31 -24.69
C SER A 42 -27.97 15.30 -23.60
N THR A 43 -27.83 16.55 -23.99
CA THR A 43 -28.17 17.81 -23.34
C THR A 43 -29.67 18.03 -23.23
N SER A 44 -30.13 18.73 -22.18
CA SER A 44 -30.95 19.95 -22.34
C SER A 44 -31.42 20.51 -20.99
N VAL A 45 -31.32 21.82 -20.87
CA VAL A 45 -32.01 22.68 -19.90
C VAL A 45 -33.37 23.05 -20.54
N PRO A 46 -34.44 23.30 -19.76
CA PRO A 46 -34.85 24.69 -19.67
C PRO A 46 -35.40 25.13 -18.29
N HIS A 47 -35.24 26.42 -18.04
CA HIS A 47 -35.91 27.22 -17.01
C HIS A 47 -37.43 27.31 -17.25
N SER A 48 -38.21 27.35 -16.17
CA SER A 48 -39.35 28.29 -16.05
C SER A 48 -39.77 28.45 -14.59
N LEU A 49 -39.75 29.70 -14.10
CA LEU A 49 -40.40 30.13 -12.88
C LEU A 49 -41.91 30.24 -13.10
N LEU A 50 -42.74 29.75 -12.17
CA LEU A 50 -43.98 30.43 -11.80
C LEU A 50 -44.52 29.96 -10.44
N ARG A 51 -44.88 31.00 -9.68
CA ARG A 51 -45.46 31.15 -8.36
C ARG A 51 -46.94 30.72 -8.34
N GLN A 52 -47.43 30.09 -7.26
CA GLN A 52 -48.66 30.46 -6.48
C GLN A 52 -49.19 29.32 -5.58
N LEU A 53 -49.44 29.65 -4.30
CA LEU A 53 -50.51 29.13 -3.42
C LEU A 53 -51.71 30.12 -3.51
N PRO A 54 -52.86 29.95 -2.81
CA PRO A 54 -53.71 28.78 -2.45
C PRO A 54 -55.21 29.03 -2.78
N SER A 55 -56.12 28.04 -2.59
CA SER A 55 -57.56 28.22 -2.23
C SER A 55 -58.31 26.87 -2.26
N ILE A 56 -58.84 26.35 -1.15
CA ILE A 56 -60.16 26.56 -0.50
C ILE A 56 -61.29 25.62 -1.04
N SER A 57 -61.75 24.75 -0.13
CA SER A 57 -63.12 24.18 0.04
C SER A 57 -63.62 23.15 -1.01
N THR A 58 -64.46 22.15 -0.73
CA THR A 58 -65.36 21.82 0.39
C THR A 58 -65.47 20.30 0.55
N ASN A 59 -65.81 19.91 1.79
CA ASN A 59 -66.16 18.59 2.30
C ASN A 59 -67.16 17.77 1.46
N THR A 60 -67.04 16.44 1.55
CA THR A 60 -68.05 15.39 1.82
C THR A 60 -67.44 14.06 1.38
N SER A 61 -67.53 12.91 2.03
CA SER A 61 -68.17 12.45 3.25
C SER A 61 -67.72 11.00 3.43
N ILE A 62 -67.41 10.62 4.67
CA ILE A 62 -67.87 9.38 5.32
C ILE A 62 -67.58 8.06 4.57
N LEU A 63 -66.60 7.32 5.09
CA LEU A 63 -66.70 5.92 5.56
C LEU A 63 -65.44 5.13 5.18
N SER A 64 -64.57 4.83 6.16
CA SER A 64 -64.16 3.45 6.44
C SER A 64 -63.12 3.42 7.55
N SER A 65 -63.58 2.95 8.70
CA SER A 65 -62.90 1.90 9.45
C SER A 65 -61.47 2.18 9.92
N VAL A 66 -61.41 2.65 11.17
CA VAL A 66 -60.60 2.08 12.25
C VAL A 66 -59.77 0.86 11.80
N SER A 67 -58.58 1.10 11.29
CA SER A 67 -57.55 0.09 11.17
C SER A 67 -56.31 0.63 11.84
N SER A 68 -56.24 0.35 13.14
CA SER A 68 -55.00 0.29 13.92
C SER A 68 -54.04 1.46 13.74
N LEU A 69 -54.30 2.55 14.46
CA LEU A 69 -53.31 3.57 14.86
C LEU A 69 -52.26 2.97 15.82
N VAL A 70 -51.61 1.89 15.42
CA VAL A 70 -50.24 1.63 15.85
C VAL A 70 -49.37 2.03 14.66
N PRO A 71 -48.69 3.19 14.70
CA PRO A 71 -47.45 3.28 13.96
C PRO A 71 -46.66 2.07 14.46
N SER A 72 -46.39 1.13 13.57
CA SER A 72 -45.37 0.14 13.84
C SER A 72 -44.10 0.95 14.10
N LEU A 73 -43.85 1.23 15.38
CA LEU A 73 -42.57 1.56 15.93
C LEU A 73 -41.66 0.32 15.81
N PHE A 74 -41.67 -0.35 14.66
CA PHE A 74 -40.43 -0.57 13.95
C PHE A 74 -39.88 0.82 13.60
N LEU A 75 -39.47 1.53 14.65
CA LEU A 75 -38.16 2.14 14.66
C LEU A 75 -37.29 1.05 14.06
N LYS A 76 -37.01 1.21 12.76
CA LYS A 76 -35.72 0.85 12.23
C LYS A 76 -34.79 1.65 13.12
N LYS A 77 -34.47 1.07 14.27
CA LYS A 77 -33.27 1.32 15.00
C LYS A 77 -32.26 0.95 13.94
N SER A 78 -31.94 1.90 13.08
CA SER A 78 -30.61 2.07 12.57
C SER A 78 -29.82 2.16 13.86
N PHE A 79 -29.51 1.00 14.44
CA PHE A 79 -28.29 0.82 15.18
C PHE A 79 -27.31 1.51 14.24
N PRO A 80 -26.73 2.67 14.62
CA PRO A 80 -25.55 3.10 13.89
C PRO A 80 -24.72 1.84 13.87
N CYS A 81 -24.48 1.30 12.68
CA CYS A 81 -23.58 0.20 12.53
C CYS A 81 -22.28 0.82 13.00
N LEU A 82 -22.02 0.71 14.30
CA LEU A 82 -20.79 1.08 14.95
C LEU A 82 -19.85 0.00 14.44
N GLU A 83 -19.48 0.14 13.18
CA GLU A 83 -18.46 -0.64 12.53
C GLU A 83 -17.26 -0.46 13.42
N GLN A 84 -17.02 -1.47 14.24
CA GLN A 84 -16.01 -1.40 15.27
C GLN A 84 -14.71 -1.14 14.52
N THR A 85 -14.18 0.07 14.66
CA THR A 85 -12.95 0.50 14.00
C THR A 85 -11.77 -0.13 14.74
N ARG A 86 -11.73 -1.46 14.75
CA ARG A 86 -10.68 -2.23 15.40
C ARG A 86 -9.50 -2.27 14.46
N SER A 87 -8.38 -1.71 14.88
CA SER A 87 -7.13 -1.84 14.13
C SER A 87 -6.56 -3.26 14.18
N VAL A 88 -6.86 -4.06 15.23
CA VAL A 88 -6.34 -5.43 15.42
C VAL A 88 -7.40 -6.40 15.94
N THR A 89 -7.49 -7.59 15.33
CA THR A 89 -8.35 -8.69 15.80
C THR A 89 -7.59 -9.58 16.80
N LYS A 90 -7.93 -9.48 18.09
CA LYS A 90 -7.30 -10.28 19.17
C LYS A 90 -7.71 -11.75 19.13
N TRP A 91 -8.98 -12.04 18.87
CA TRP A 91 -9.52 -13.40 18.78
C TRP A 91 -10.39 -13.50 17.53
N SER A 92 -10.12 -14.50 16.70
CA SER A 92 -10.96 -14.81 15.54
C SER A 92 -12.16 -15.63 15.92
N LEU A 93 -13.32 -15.40 15.30
CA LEU A 93 -14.54 -16.17 15.56
C LEU A 93 -14.35 -17.67 15.38
N ASN A 94 -13.72 -18.10 14.27
CA ASN A 94 -13.66 -19.53 13.95
C ASN A 94 -12.60 -20.30 14.75
N LYS A 95 -11.42 -19.71 14.99
CA LYS A 95 -10.27 -20.41 15.59
C LYS A 95 -9.89 -19.92 16.99
N GLY A 96 -10.52 -18.84 17.48
CA GLY A 96 -10.13 -18.19 18.74
C GLY A 96 -8.71 -17.60 18.77
N LYS A 97 -8.02 -17.45 17.62
CA LYS A 97 -6.61 -17.01 17.56
C LYS A 97 -6.46 -15.56 17.10
N ARG A 98 -5.36 -14.91 17.47
CA ARG A 98 -4.98 -13.57 16.99
C ARG A 98 -4.79 -13.55 15.48
N LYS A 99 -5.26 -12.48 14.83
CA LYS A 99 -5.01 -12.24 13.41
C LYS A 99 -3.98 -11.13 13.23
N THR A 100 -3.19 -11.27 12.17
CA THR A 100 -2.22 -10.25 11.76
C THR A 100 -2.90 -9.22 10.86
N VAL A 101 -2.57 -7.95 11.06
CA VAL A 101 -2.93 -6.87 10.13
C VAL A 101 -2.11 -7.00 8.85
N LYS A 102 -2.75 -7.37 7.74
CA LYS A 102 -2.08 -7.63 6.45
C LYS A 102 -1.38 -6.41 5.87
N ALA A 103 -1.91 -5.21 6.12
CA ALA A 103 -1.30 -3.96 5.69
C ALA A 103 0.11 -3.74 6.26
N VAL A 104 0.39 -4.24 7.47
CA VAL A 104 1.73 -4.16 8.08
C VAL A 104 2.72 -5.00 7.29
N VAL A 105 2.39 -6.27 7.07
CA VAL A 105 3.25 -7.22 6.35
C VAL A 105 3.51 -6.77 4.92
N ALA A 106 2.53 -6.13 4.27
CA ALA A 106 2.69 -5.64 2.91
C ALA A 106 3.60 -4.41 2.78
N ARG A 107 3.80 -3.62 3.85
CA ARG A 107 4.48 -2.31 3.80
C ARG A 107 5.80 -2.26 4.55
N PHE A 108 5.98 -3.13 5.54
CA PHE A 108 7.13 -3.13 6.42
C PHE A 108 7.80 -4.50 6.41
N TYR A 109 9.13 -4.50 6.44
CA TYR A 109 9.97 -5.69 6.57
C TYR A 109 10.48 -5.83 8.01
N ARG A 110 10.55 -7.05 8.54
CA ARG A 110 10.93 -7.33 9.93
C ARG A 110 12.29 -8.03 10.00
N LEU A 111 13.27 -7.38 10.60
CA LEU A 111 14.58 -7.97 10.93
C LEU A 111 14.48 -8.84 12.20
N SER A 112 15.37 -9.80 12.42
CA SER A 112 15.27 -10.73 13.57
C SER A 112 15.43 -10.04 14.91
N TRP A 113 16.44 -9.17 15.04
CA TRP A 113 16.80 -8.52 16.30
C TRP A 113 15.73 -7.53 16.81
N GLY A 114 14.76 -7.14 15.99
CA GLY A 114 13.59 -6.37 16.48
C GLY A 114 13.15 -5.20 15.61
N ALA A 115 14.00 -4.71 14.72
CA ALA A 115 13.64 -3.56 13.90
C ALA A 115 12.71 -3.88 12.75
N TRP A 116 12.03 -2.81 12.34
CA TRP A 116 11.23 -2.74 11.14
C TRP A 116 11.85 -1.75 10.15
N ILE A 117 11.86 -2.16 8.88
CA ILE A 117 12.32 -1.34 7.75
C ILE A 117 11.11 -0.97 6.90
N ARG A 118 11.10 0.27 6.39
CA ARG A 118 10.12 0.75 5.41
C ARG A 118 10.77 1.59 4.31
N PRO A 119 10.17 1.67 3.11
CA PRO A 119 10.52 2.71 2.16
C PRO A 119 10.08 4.09 2.65
N MET A 120 10.76 5.14 2.20
CA MET A 120 10.29 6.50 2.46
C MET A 120 8.96 6.77 1.75
N VAL A 121 8.08 7.50 2.43
CA VAL A 121 6.76 7.84 1.89
C VAL A 121 6.86 8.77 0.69
N GLY A 122 5.95 8.58 -0.26
CA GLY A 122 5.88 9.42 -1.45
C GLY A 122 7.08 9.29 -2.39
N ARG A 123 7.92 8.24 -2.27
CA ARG A 123 9.07 8.03 -3.15
C ARG A 123 8.68 8.09 -4.63
N ASN A 124 7.70 7.31 -5.07
CA ASN A 124 7.24 7.23 -6.47
C ASN A 124 6.25 8.35 -6.89
N LYS A 125 6.07 9.42 -6.10
CA LYS A 125 5.11 10.49 -6.40
C LYS A 125 5.81 11.80 -6.71
N ARG A 126 5.24 12.59 -7.63
CA ARG A 126 5.72 13.95 -7.99
C ARG A 126 7.23 13.99 -8.27
N HIS A 127 7.76 13.02 -9.03
CA HIS A 127 9.20 12.97 -9.34
C HIS A 127 9.68 14.21 -10.12
N TRP A 128 8.85 14.76 -11.00
CA TRP A 128 9.18 15.94 -11.80
C TRP A 128 9.52 17.16 -10.94
N SER A 129 8.79 17.38 -9.84
CA SER A 129 9.01 18.53 -8.95
C SER A 129 10.17 18.33 -7.96
N LYS A 130 10.76 17.13 -7.89
CA LYS A 130 11.79 16.81 -6.91
C LYS A 130 13.19 17.06 -7.47
N THR A 131 14.02 17.73 -6.68
CA THR A 131 15.47 17.80 -6.91
C THR A 131 16.12 16.41 -6.91
N ALA A 132 17.22 16.23 -7.63
CA ALA A 132 17.99 14.97 -7.70
C ALA A 132 18.33 14.40 -6.31
N LYS A 133 18.90 15.22 -5.41
CA LYS A 133 19.21 14.82 -4.02
C LYS A 133 17.99 14.27 -3.27
N ARG A 134 16.81 14.85 -3.51
CA ARG A 134 15.56 14.43 -2.87
C ARG A 134 15.07 13.09 -3.41
N LYS A 135 15.23 12.83 -4.72
CA LYS A 135 14.92 11.54 -5.36
C LYS A 135 15.76 10.43 -4.74
N ILE A 136 17.09 10.61 -4.74
CA ILE A 136 18.05 9.66 -4.15
C ILE A 136 17.73 9.39 -2.68
N ARG A 137 17.46 10.44 -1.89
CA ARG A 137 17.09 10.26 -0.48
C ARG A 137 15.82 9.43 -0.31
N SER A 138 14.81 9.65 -1.16
CA SER A 138 13.51 8.96 -1.05
C SER A 138 13.54 7.49 -1.47
N GLU A 139 14.55 7.07 -2.24
CA GLU A 139 14.72 5.67 -2.63
C GLU A 139 15.26 4.82 -1.48
N LYS A 140 15.96 5.45 -0.53
CA LYS A 140 16.53 4.75 0.63
C LYS A 140 15.45 4.15 1.52
N HIS A 141 15.76 2.98 2.07
CA HIS A 141 14.99 2.39 3.14
C HIS A 141 15.39 2.98 4.48
N VAL A 142 14.40 3.17 5.35
CA VAL A 142 14.58 3.81 6.66
C VAL A 142 14.02 2.91 7.76
N PHE A 143 14.65 2.98 8.94
CA PHE A 143 14.15 2.31 10.12
C PHE A 143 12.91 2.99 10.70
N CYS A 144 12.08 2.21 11.37
CA CYS A 144 11.00 2.70 12.22
C CYS A 144 11.54 3.14 13.59
N ASN A 145 10.84 4.08 14.23
CA ASN A 145 11.11 4.45 15.62
C ASN A 145 10.80 3.24 16.55
N SER A 146 11.37 3.21 17.75
CA SER A 146 11.11 2.20 18.78
C SER A 146 9.62 2.04 19.11
N THR A 147 8.90 3.15 19.30
CA THR A 147 7.45 3.14 19.58
C THR A 147 6.67 2.49 18.43
N GLN A 148 7.04 2.83 17.18
CA GLN A 148 6.43 2.25 15.99
C GLN A 148 6.72 0.75 15.89
N SER A 149 7.97 0.35 16.12
CA SER A 149 8.38 -1.06 16.09
C SER A 149 7.61 -1.89 17.12
N THR A 150 7.43 -1.35 18.33
CA THR A 150 6.62 -1.98 19.39
C THR A 150 5.15 -2.11 18.99
N LEU A 151 4.58 -1.09 18.36
CA LEU A 151 3.21 -1.13 17.85
C LEU A 151 3.06 -2.19 16.74
N LEU A 152 3.99 -2.25 15.79
CA LEU A 152 3.97 -3.21 14.69
C LEU A 152 4.07 -4.64 15.21
N ASP A 153 4.95 -4.90 16.18
CA ASP A 153 5.07 -6.21 16.83
C ASP A 153 3.77 -6.64 17.55
N LYS A 154 2.98 -5.69 18.06
CA LYS A 154 1.63 -5.97 18.57
C LYS A 154 0.66 -6.29 17.43
N MET A 155 0.78 -5.65 16.27
CA MET A 155 -0.12 -5.87 15.13
C MET A 155 0.11 -7.19 14.39
N VAL A 156 1.30 -7.79 14.51
CA VAL A 156 1.66 -9.07 13.86
C VAL A 156 1.74 -10.25 14.84
N THR A 157 1.54 -11.46 14.32
CA THR A 157 1.68 -12.71 15.08
C THR A 157 3.14 -13.18 15.17
N LYS A 158 3.44 -14.09 16.12
CA LYS A 158 4.78 -14.72 16.30
C LYS A 158 5.35 -15.31 15.00
N TYR A 159 4.50 -15.79 14.10
CA TYR A 159 4.91 -16.30 12.78
C TYR A 159 5.81 -15.31 12.00
N TRP A 160 5.44 -14.03 11.97
CA TRP A 160 6.17 -12.99 11.23
C TRP A 160 7.41 -12.48 11.97
N ARG A 161 7.51 -12.75 13.28
CA ARG A 161 8.67 -12.38 14.11
C ARG A 161 9.74 -13.48 14.14
N LYS A 162 9.44 -14.67 13.61
CA LYS A 162 10.38 -15.79 13.56
C LYS A 162 11.42 -15.54 12.46
N ARG A 163 12.70 -15.78 12.76
CA ARG A 163 13.80 -15.76 11.78
C ARG A 163 13.57 -16.80 10.69
N ARG A 164 13.80 -16.42 9.44
CA ARG A 164 13.70 -17.27 8.24
C ARG A 164 14.98 -17.10 7.45
N PHE A 165 15.49 -18.18 6.87
CA PHE A 165 16.69 -18.17 6.04
C PHE A 165 16.24 -18.46 4.61
N TYR A 166 16.36 -17.46 3.75
CA TYR A 166 16.05 -17.61 2.33
C TYR A 166 17.35 -17.64 1.54
N VAL A 167 17.31 -18.31 0.39
CA VAL A 167 18.43 -18.27 -0.56
C VAL A 167 18.49 -16.87 -1.16
N ASP A 168 19.68 -16.27 -1.18
CA ASP A 168 19.96 -14.95 -1.76
C ASP A 168 19.13 -13.78 -1.19
N ASP A 169 18.84 -13.76 0.11
CA ASP A 169 18.18 -12.61 0.74
C ASP A 169 19.14 -11.42 0.87
N VAL A 170 18.80 -10.31 0.19
CA VAL A 170 19.53 -9.04 0.26
C VAL A 170 19.64 -8.53 1.72
N TYR A 171 18.70 -8.86 2.59
CA TYR A 171 18.71 -8.40 3.98
C TYR A 171 19.45 -9.31 4.96
N GLU A 172 19.94 -10.48 4.52
CA GLU A 172 20.54 -11.50 5.38
C GLU A 172 21.60 -10.95 6.36
N PRO A 173 22.55 -10.10 5.94
CA PRO A 173 23.59 -9.57 6.84
C PRO A 173 23.05 -8.66 7.95
N TYR A 174 21.89 -8.03 7.75
CA TYR A 174 21.35 -7.03 8.69
C TYR A 174 20.49 -7.65 9.81
N HIS A 175 20.39 -8.97 9.84
CA HIS A 175 19.64 -9.70 10.84
C HIS A 175 20.36 -9.81 12.20
N GLN A 176 21.67 -9.57 12.24
CA GLN A 176 22.49 -9.49 13.45
C GLN A 176 23.02 -8.07 13.65
N ARG A 177 23.29 -7.69 14.91
CA ARG A 177 23.95 -6.43 15.28
C ARG A 177 25.21 -6.76 16.04
N GLU A 178 26.35 -6.78 15.36
CA GLU A 178 27.62 -7.16 15.98
C GLU A 178 28.13 -6.11 16.98
N GLU A 179 27.90 -4.83 16.69
CA GLU A 179 28.41 -3.70 17.49
C GLU A 179 27.68 -3.51 18.84
N TYR A 180 26.47 -4.08 18.98
CA TYR A 180 25.61 -3.81 20.12
C TYR A 180 25.27 -5.11 20.85
N SER A 181 26.19 -5.62 21.66
CA SER A 181 26.05 -6.88 22.40
C SER A 181 24.69 -7.03 23.10
N SER A 182 24.22 -5.99 23.79
CA SER A 182 22.92 -6.01 24.51
C SER A 182 21.68 -6.15 23.62
N SER A 183 21.77 -5.81 22.33
CA SER A 183 20.67 -5.88 21.35
C SER A 183 20.92 -6.88 20.22
N ALA A 184 22.12 -7.48 20.20
CA ALA A 184 22.55 -8.48 19.23
C ALA A 184 21.71 -9.75 19.34
N VAL A 185 21.44 -10.15 20.59
CA VAL A 185 20.67 -11.34 20.94
C VAL A 185 19.37 -10.90 21.59
N LYS A 186 18.26 -11.50 21.18
CA LYS A 186 16.96 -11.22 21.80
C LYS A 186 17.02 -11.72 23.25
N PRO A 187 16.64 -10.91 24.27
CA PRO A 187 16.53 -11.40 25.63
C PRO A 187 15.52 -12.55 25.66
N HIS A 188 15.96 -13.69 26.22
CA HIS A 188 15.19 -14.91 26.34
C HIS A 188 13.98 -14.73 27.24
#